data_AF-A0A8T3MA55-F1
#
_entry.id   AF-A0A8T3MA55-F1
#
_cell.length_a   1.000
_cell.length_b   1.000
_cell.length_c   1.000
_cell.angle_alpha   90.00
_cell.angle_beta   90.00
_cell.angle_gamma   90.00
#
_symmetry.space_group_name_H-M   'P 1'
#
loop_
_entity.id
_entity.type
_entity.pdbx_description
1 polymer ?
#
loop_
_entity_poly.entity_id
_entity_poly.type
_entity_poly.pdbx_seq_one_letter_code
_entity_poly.pdbx_strand_id
1 'polypeptide(L)' 'VQDDLYQAALDLGGTVTGEHGIGSARVAWLEAQRGSDAVRVMSAIKAALDPQGLLNPGRVVPATLPGSPAT' A
#
# COMPACT_ATOMS: atom_id res chain seq x y z
N VAL A 1 12.25 1.16 16.50
CA VAL A 1 12.32 2.64 16.47
C VAL A 1 11.47 3.23 15.36
N GLN A 2 11.79 3.02 14.06
CA GLN A 2 10.96 3.60 12.97
C GLN A 2 9.54 3.04 12.96
N ASP A 3 9.39 1.72 13.11
CA ASP A 3 8.07 1.08 13.18
C ASP A 3 7.24 1.59 14.37
N ASP A 4 7.86 1.74 15.54
CA ASP A 4 7.18 2.28 16.73
C ASP A 4 6.71 3.73 16.50
N LEU A 5 7.52 4.53 15.78
CA LEU A 5 7.16 5.91 15.42
C LEU A 5 6.00 5.94 14.42
N TYR A 6 5.99 5.04 13.43
CA TYR A 6 4.90 4.93 12.47
C TYR A 6 3.61 4.48 13.11
N GLN A 7 3.67 3.49 14.00
CA GLN A 7 2.52 3.07 14.79
C GLN A 7 1.98 4.23 15.63
N ALA A 8 2.84 4.91 16.40
CA ALA A 8 2.42 6.05 17.21
C ALA A 8 1.82 7.18 16.38
N ALA A 9 2.37 7.47 15.18
CA ALA A 9 1.81 8.46 14.27
C ALA A 9 0.39 8.07 13.82
N LEU A 10 0.17 6.80 13.48
CA LEU A 10 -1.16 6.30 13.08
C LEU A 10 -2.15 6.29 14.24
N ASP A 11 -1.72 5.89 15.44
CA ASP A 11 -2.55 5.87 16.65
C ASP A 11 -3.05 7.27 17.03
N LEU A 12 -2.26 8.31 16.72
CA LEU A 12 -2.61 9.71 16.89
C LEU A 12 -3.43 10.30 15.72
N GLY A 13 -3.83 9.48 14.74
CA GLY A 13 -4.58 9.91 13.55
C GLY A 13 -3.74 10.62 12.48
N GLY A 14 -2.42 10.49 12.55
CA GLY A 14 -1.46 11.04 11.60
C GLY A 14 -1.22 10.14 10.39
N THR A 15 -0.05 10.32 9.75
CA THR A 15 0.36 9.60 8.53
C THR A 15 1.82 9.16 8.65
N VAL A 16 2.20 8.02 8.07
CA VAL A 16 3.59 7.53 8.09
C VAL A 16 4.52 8.31 7.15
N THR A 17 3.95 9.23 6.38
CA THR A 17 4.66 10.12 5.44
C THR A 17 3.86 11.41 5.22
N GLY A 18 4.53 12.56 5.28
CA GLY A 18 3.93 13.84 4.92
C GLY A 18 3.85 14.02 3.40
N GLU A 19 5.02 14.00 2.74
CA GLU A 19 5.17 14.28 1.30
C GLU A 19 6.01 13.24 0.53
N HIS A 20 6.87 12.49 1.22
CA HIS A 20 7.84 11.58 0.58
C HIS A 20 7.22 10.29 0.02
N GLY A 21 5.94 10.02 0.33
CA GLY A 21 5.24 8.82 -0.11
C GLY A 21 5.67 7.51 0.58
N ILE A 22 5.18 6.40 0.02
CA ILE A 22 5.28 5.04 0.60
C ILE A 22 6.52 4.30 0.10
N GLY A 23 6.73 4.26 -1.22
CA GLY A 23 7.86 3.56 -1.84
C GLY A 23 7.99 2.10 -1.39
N SER A 24 9.23 1.61 -1.28
CA SER A 24 9.54 0.33 -0.62
C SER A 24 9.66 0.47 0.90
N ALA A 25 10.09 1.63 1.38
CA ALA A 25 10.41 1.84 2.80
C ALA A 25 9.19 1.72 3.72
N ARG A 26 7.99 2.02 3.22
CA ARG A 26 6.77 2.06 4.05
C ARG A 26 5.63 1.23 3.47
N VAL A 27 5.89 0.35 2.50
CA VAL A 27 4.84 -0.43 1.82
C VAL A 27 4.04 -1.31 2.79
N ALA A 28 4.71 -1.84 3.83
CA ALA A 28 4.08 -2.62 4.89
C ALA A 28 3.05 -1.81 5.72
N TRP A 29 3.18 -0.48 5.74
CA TRP A 29 2.31 0.42 6.52
C TRP A 29 1.12 0.96 5.72
N LEU A 30 1.04 0.68 4.42
CA LEU A 30 -0.01 1.22 3.55
C LEU A 30 -1.42 0.83 4.01
N GLU A 31 -1.63 -0.46 4.32
CA GLU A 31 -2.95 -0.96 4.71
C GLU A 31 -3.37 -0.44 6.07
N ALA A 32 -2.45 -0.34 7.04
CA ALA A 32 -2.71 0.29 8.32
C ALA A 32 -3.12 1.77 8.16
N GLN A 33 -2.50 2.51 7.23
CA GLN A 33 -2.81 3.92 7.01
C GLN A 33 -4.09 4.16 6.19
N ARG A 34 -4.36 3.33 5.18
CA ARG A 34 -5.44 3.58 4.18
C ARG A 34 -6.67 2.71 4.41
N GLY A 35 -6.54 1.62 5.14
CA GLY A 35 -7.55 0.57 5.26
C GLY A 35 -7.56 -0.37 4.06
N SER A 36 -8.07 -1.58 4.30
CA SER A 36 -8.10 -2.66 3.31
C SER A 36 -8.90 -2.31 2.07
N ASP A 37 -10.03 -1.61 2.21
CA ASP A 37 -10.90 -1.21 1.10
C ASP A 37 -10.18 -0.30 0.10
N ALA A 38 -9.48 0.73 0.58
CA ALA A 38 -8.70 1.62 -0.27
C ALA A 38 -7.54 0.87 -0.94
N VAL A 39 -6.87 -0.03 -0.22
CA VAL A 39 -5.80 -0.87 -0.79
C VAL A 39 -6.32 -1.79 -1.89
N ARG A 40 -7.53 -2.37 -1.74
CA ARG A 40 -8.15 -3.16 -2.82
C ARG A 40 -8.41 -2.32 -4.06
N VAL A 41 -8.93 -1.10 -3.90
CA VAL A 41 -9.16 -0.18 -5.05
C VAL A 41 -7.83 0.17 -5.73
N MET A 42 -6.80 0.52 -4.97
CA MET A 42 -5.47 0.81 -5.52
C MET A 42 -4.90 -0.41 -6.27
N SER A 43 -5.08 -1.61 -5.73
CA SER A 43 -4.62 -2.87 -6.35
C SER A 43 -5.37 -3.16 -7.65
N ALA A 44 -6.68 -2.93 -7.69
CA ALA A 44 -7.48 -3.07 -8.90
C ALA A 44 -7.05 -2.10 -10.01
N ILE A 45 -6.78 -0.83 -9.66
CA ILE A 45 -6.24 0.16 -10.59
C ILE A 45 -4.86 -0.29 -11.11
N LYS A 46 -3.98 -0.75 -10.22
CA LYS A 46 -2.65 -1.25 -10.59
C LYS A 46 -2.73 -2.43 -11.56
N ALA A 47 -3.60 -3.40 -11.29
CA ALA A 47 -3.80 -4.56 -12.16
C ALA A 47 -4.36 -4.17 -13.55
N ALA A 48 -5.26 -3.18 -13.61
CA ALA A 48 -5.82 -2.69 -14.87
C ALA A 48 -4.77 -1.98 -15.74
N LEU A 49 -3.87 -1.22 -15.12
CA LEU A 49 -2.86 -0.41 -15.85
C LEU A 49 -1.55 -1.16 -16.12
N ASP A 50 -1.20 -2.11 -15.27
CA ASP A 50 0.05 -2.88 -15.37
C ASP A 50 -0.22 -4.36 -15.02
N PRO A 51 -0.93 -5.08 -15.89
CA PRO A 51 -1.33 -6.47 -15.65
C PRO A 51 -0.14 -7.44 -15.59
N GLN A 52 1.02 -7.05 -16.14
CA GLN A 52 2.25 -7.83 -16.07
C GLN A 52 3.14 -7.46 -14.87
N GLY A 53 2.76 -6.44 -14.09
CA GLY A 53 3.49 -6.01 -12.90
C GLY A 53 4.89 -5.46 -13.17
N LEU A 54 5.14 -4.90 -14.37
CA LEU A 54 6.47 -4.43 -14.78
C LEU A 54 6.87 -3.11 -14.12
N LEU A 55 5.90 -2.27 -13.78
CA LEU A 55 6.15 -0.92 -13.26
C LEU A 55 6.31 -0.97 -11.74
N ASN A 56 7.54 -0.89 -11.26
CA ASN A 56 7.88 -0.84 -9.82
C ASN A 56 7.34 -2.04 -9.01
N PRO A 57 7.78 -3.28 -9.33
CA PRO A 57 7.32 -4.47 -8.63
C PRO A 57 7.63 -4.39 -7.13
N GLY A 58 6.64 -4.80 -6.31
CA GLY A 58 6.78 -4.86 -4.85
C GLY A 58 6.83 -3.50 -4.15
N ARG A 59 6.52 -2.40 -4.83
CA ARG A 59 6.49 -1.05 -4.24
C ARG A 59 5.09 -0.46 -4.29
N VAL A 60 4.78 0.41 -3.33
CA VAL A 60 3.59 1.27 -3.25
C VAL A 60 2.25 0.53 -3.10
N VAL A 61 1.93 -0.45 -3.95
CA VAL A 61 0.68 -1.21 -3.90
C VAL A 61 1.00 -2.70 -4.03
N PRO A 62 0.54 -3.57 -3.10
CA PRO A 62 0.74 -5.00 -3.21
C PRO A 62 0.13 -5.57 -4.49
N ALA A 63 0.77 -6.56 -5.11
CA ALA A 63 0.35 -7.13 -6.39
C ALA A 63 -0.85 -8.11 -6.30
N THR A 64 -1.49 -8.26 -5.13
CA THR A 64 -2.46 -9.33 -4.92
C THR A 64 -3.80 -8.78 -4.47
N LEU A 65 -4.84 -9.00 -5.28
CA LEU A 65 -6.23 -9.00 -4.83
C LEU A 65 -6.53 -10.38 -4.22
N PRO A 66 -6.86 -10.50 -2.92
CA PRO A 66 -7.52 -11.70 -2.44
C PRO A 66 -8.91 -11.78 -3.09
N GLY A 67 -9.10 -12.73 -4.01
CA GLY A 67 -10.43 -13.08 -4.54
C GLY A 67 -10.78 -12.67 -5.97
N SER A 68 -9.84 -12.28 -6.83
CA SER A 68 -10.15 -12.17 -8.27
C SER A 68 -10.12 -13.57 -8.90
N PRO A 69 -11.16 -14.02 -9.63
CA PRO A 69 -11.11 -15.30 -10.33
C PRO A 69 -10.02 -15.22 -11.38
N ALA A 70 -9.17 -16.24 -11.42
CA ALA A 70 -8.27 -16.45 -12.54
C ALA A 70 -9.15 -16.95 -13.70
N THR A 71 -9.52 -16.04 -14.60
CA THR A 71 -10.41 -16.25 -15.76
C THR A 71 -11.88 -16.38 -15.43
#